data_AF-A0A2T4CK83-F1
#
_entry.id   AF-A0A2T4CK83-F1
#
_cell.length_a   1.000
_cell.length_b   1.000
_cell.length_c   1.000
_cell.angle_alpha   90.00
_cell.angle_beta   90.00
_cell.angle_gamma   90.00
#
_symmetry.space_group_name_H-M   'P 1'
#
loop_
_entity.id
_entity.type
_entity.pdbx_description
1 polymer ?
#
loop_
_entity_poly.entity_id
_entity_poly.type
_entity_poly.pdbx_seq_one_letter_code
_entity_poly.pdbx_strand_id
1 'polypeptide(L)'
;NPIYCGLLLHNMRCTLHLSGGPYAAKLGALVGATQLYHALRQERMLPGGLVWEDLETLWKMQGNPTFFVSELPTNREAYFKNYCLSIGASATNFAAHQRTRNPKINSDNRGNLKFMGYVSLQTNHRLEYPGATYPLSPAAVETMLNDGIRKQYTDSREHFRPEFGEKVEQARLEHAGLLPPGLIRKLALHIQDEIPYISFNLFTMHGEAWILFERLKEGFTRAPGLGPLPFKSHELPLMTGLAFALASGHMSLQGDARIERSDMLLHIAADIMQEFLQEGHGRTVQETAAKEVRPEEMDGLESDSIDPWELKKLKPLLRGR
;
A
#
# COMPACT_ATOMS: atom_id res chain seq x y z
N ASN A 1 20.82 15.37 22.25
CA ASN A 1 20.24 14.53 23.32
C ASN A 1 19.60 13.32 22.64
N PRO A 2 20.17 12.11 22.79
CA PRO A 2 19.78 10.91 22.05
C PRO A 2 18.31 10.52 22.17
N ILE A 3 17.69 10.79 23.32
CA ILE A 3 16.28 10.44 23.57
C ILE A 3 15.34 11.25 22.67
N TYR A 4 15.57 12.56 22.55
CA TYR A 4 14.77 13.39 21.65
C TYR A 4 15.01 13.06 20.17
N CYS A 5 16.23 12.63 19.81
CA CYS A 5 16.52 12.17 18.45
C CYS A 5 15.76 10.88 18.10
N GLY A 6 15.67 9.93 19.05
CA GLY A 6 14.89 8.70 18.86
C GLY A 6 13.39 8.96 18.70
N LEU A 7 12.83 9.87 19.52
CA LEU A 7 11.43 10.28 19.42
C LEU A 7 11.14 11.00 18.09
N LEU A 8 12.02 11.91 17.66
CA LEU A 8 11.88 12.60 16.37
C LEU A 8 11.93 11.62 15.19
N LEU A 9 12.89 10.70 15.19
CA LEU A 9 13.01 9.68 14.15
C LEU A 9 11.76 8.80 14.08
N HIS A 10 11.23 8.42 15.24
CA HIS A 10 9.99 7.65 15.32
C HIS A 10 8.80 8.43 14.75
N ASN A 11 8.67 9.72 15.10
CA ASN A 11 7.65 10.60 14.52
C ASN A 11 7.76 10.69 13.00
N MET A 12 8.96 10.88 12.46
CA MET A 12 9.19 10.93 11.02
C MET A 12 8.75 9.64 10.33
N ARG A 13 9.03 8.47 10.90
CA ARG A 13 8.59 7.17 10.36
C ARG A 13 7.06 7.03 10.40
N CYS A 14 6.42 7.41 11.50
CA CYS A 14 4.97 7.41 11.60
C CYS A 14 4.33 8.33 10.55
N THR A 15 4.85 9.54 10.40
CA THR A 15 4.35 10.52 9.41
C THR A 15 4.57 10.03 7.98
N LEU A 16 5.74 9.45 7.67
CA LEU A 16 6.02 8.82 6.38
C LEU A 16 4.95 7.80 6.02
N HIS A 17 4.62 6.87 6.93
CA HIS A 17 3.63 5.83 6.67
C HIS A 17 2.20 6.39 6.62
N LEU A 18 1.86 7.33 7.50
CA LEU A 18 0.55 7.98 7.55
C LEU A 18 0.22 8.73 6.26
N SER A 19 1.20 9.46 5.71
CA SER A 19 1.04 10.18 4.45
C SER A 19 1.20 9.28 3.23
N GLY A 20 2.12 8.31 3.30
CA GLY A 20 2.45 7.40 2.21
C GLY A 20 1.33 6.42 1.89
N GLY A 21 0.62 5.89 2.89
CA GLY A 21 -0.48 4.93 2.71
C GLY A 21 -1.57 5.45 1.75
N PRO A 22 -2.25 6.55 2.09
CA PRO A 22 -3.27 7.15 1.24
C PRO A 22 -2.73 7.62 -0.11
N TYR A 23 -1.49 8.12 -0.15
CA TYR A 23 -0.85 8.55 -1.40
C TYR A 23 -0.65 7.37 -2.36
N ALA A 24 -0.07 6.28 -1.88
CA ALA A 24 0.24 5.12 -2.70
C ALA A 24 -1.01 4.30 -3.10
N ALA A 25 -2.05 4.32 -2.26
CA ALA A 25 -3.35 3.74 -2.58
C ALA A 25 -4.17 4.57 -3.60
N LYS A 26 -3.86 5.87 -3.73
CA LYS A 26 -4.60 6.80 -4.58
C LYS A 26 -4.63 6.29 -6.03
N LEU A 27 -5.81 6.33 -6.63
CA LEU A 27 -6.08 5.89 -8.01
C LEU A 27 -5.89 4.38 -8.26
N GLY A 28 -5.60 3.57 -7.23
CA GLY A 28 -5.48 2.11 -7.36
C GLY A 28 -4.19 1.67 -8.06
N ALA A 29 -3.13 2.49 -8.05
CA ALA A 29 -1.86 2.19 -8.72
C ALA A 29 -1.25 0.87 -8.21
N LEU A 30 -1.05 0.75 -6.89
CA LEU A 30 -0.49 -0.47 -6.31
C LEU A 30 -1.42 -1.67 -6.44
N VAL A 31 -2.74 -1.46 -6.41
CA VAL A 31 -3.72 -2.53 -6.67
C VAL A 31 -3.56 -3.06 -8.09
N GLY A 32 -3.51 -2.18 -9.10
CA GLY A 32 -3.29 -2.57 -10.49
C GLY A 32 -1.96 -3.29 -10.68
N ALA A 33 -0.87 -2.74 -10.15
CA ALA A 33 0.46 -3.32 -10.30
C ALA A 33 0.53 -4.71 -9.66
N THR A 34 -0.01 -4.87 -8.43
CA THR A 34 -0.04 -6.15 -7.72
C THR A 34 -0.86 -7.19 -8.45
N GLN A 35 -2.07 -6.82 -8.91
CA GLN A 35 -2.93 -7.77 -9.63
C GLN A 35 -2.36 -8.16 -10.99
N LEU A 36 -1.75 -7.21 -11.71
CA LEU A 36 -1.05 -7.49 -12.97
C LEU A 36 0.13 -8.43 -12.75
N TYR A 37 1.00 -8.13 -11.78
CA TYR A 37 2.13 -8.98 -11.42
C TYR A 37 1.69 -10.40 -11.05
N HIS A 38 0.65 -10.53 -10.22
CA HIS A 38 0.06 -11.83 -9.86
C HIS A 38 -0.45 -12.59 -11.08
N ALA A 39 -1.21 -11.94 -11.97
CA ALA A 39 -1.74 -12.57 -13.17
C ALA A 39 -0.60 -13.08 -14.07
N LEU A 40 0.41 -12.26 -14.33
CA LEU A 40 1.55 -12.62 -15.17
C LEU A 40 2.37 -13.79 -14.58
N ARG A 41 2.55 -13.83 -13.25
CA ARG A 41 3.22 -14.94 -12.55
C ARG A 41 2.40 -16.23 -12.62
N GLN A 42 1.10 -16.14 -12.34
CA GLN A 42 0.19 -17.30 -12.34
C GLN A 42 0.06 -17.93 -13.72
N GLU A 43 0.05 -17.10 -14.78
CA GLU A 43 -0.01 -17.52 -16.19
C GLU A 43 1.37 -17.92 -16.75
N ARG A 44 2.43 -17.91 -15.92
CA ARG A 44 3.82 -18.25 -16.30
C ARG A 44 4.38 -17.40 -17.44
N MET A 45 3.94 -16.16 -17.54
CA MET A 45 4.42 -15.19 -18.54
C MET A 45 5.70 -14.48 -18.10
N LEU A 46 6.02 -14.53 -16.80
CA LEU A 46 7.28 -14.01 -16.26
C LEU A 46 8.27 -15.13 -15.96
N PRO A 47 9.58 -14.96 -16.27
CA PRO A 47 10.60 -15.90 -15.85
C PRO A 47 10.64 -16.06 -14.32
N GLY A 48 10.83 -17.30 -13.83
CA GLY A 48 10.78 -17.58 -12.39
C GLY A 48 11.81 -16.80 -11.55
N GLY A 49 12.98 -16.51 -12.12
CA GLY A 49 14.05 -15.75 -11.47
C GLY A 49 13.87 -14.22 -11.47
N LEU A 50 12.86 -13.69 -12.18
CA LEU A 50 12.52 -12.27 -12.16
C LEU A 50 11.43 -12.04 -11.11
N VAL A 51 11.80 -11.33 -10.05
CA VAL A 51 10.97 -11.10 -8.87
C VAL A 51 10.91 -9.62 -8.57
N TRP A 52 9.71 -9.10 -8.34
CA TRP A 52 9.54 -7.76 -7.79
C TRP A 52 9.60 -7.85 -6.26
N GLU A 53 10.82 -7.85 -5.71
CA GLU A 53 11.07 -8.11 -4.30
C GLU A 53 10.37 -7.09 -3.37
N ASP A 54 10.37 -5.81 -3.75
CA ASP A 54 9.71 -4.76 -2.96
C ASP A 54 8.19 -4.91 -2.95
N LEU A 55 7.61 -5.31 -4.08
CA LEU A 55 6.18 -5.55 -4.21
C LEU A 55 5.76 -6.81 -3.43
N GLU A 56 6.54 -7.90 -3.49
CA GLU A 56 6.28 -9.11 -2.70
C GLU A 56 6.41 -8.82 -1.19
N THR A 57 7.37 -7.98 -0.79
CA THR A 57 7.52 -7.53 0.59
C THR A 57 6.30 -6.73 1.03
N LEU A 58 5.89 -5.72 0.25
CA LEU A 58 4.69 -4.93 0.54
C LEU A 58 3.43 -5.81 0.57
N TRP A 59 3.30 -6.75 -0.36
CA TRP A 59 2.17 -7.66 -0.43
C TRP A 59 2.12 -8.56 0.82
N LYS A 60 3.26 -9.13 1.25
CA LYS A 60 3.33 -9.89 2.50
C LYS A 60 2.94 -9.06 3.73
N MET A 61 3.37 -7.79 3.78
CA MET A 61 3.04 -6.88 4.88
C MET A 61 1.53 -6.58 4.94
N GLN A 62 0.92 -6.25 3.80
CA GLN A 62 -0.48 -5.81 3.71
C GLN A 62 -1.47 -6.99 3.69
N GLY A 63 -1.04 -8.15 3.22
CA GLY A 63 -1.86 -9.34 3.02
C GLY A 63 -2.78 -9.28 1.80
N ASN A 64 -3.29 -10.45 1.38
CA ASN A 64 -4.12 -10.60 0.18
C ASN A 64 -5.36 -9.69 0.16
N PRO A 65 -6.12 -9.53 1.27
CA PRO A 65 -7.38 -8.77 1.24
C PRO A 65 -7.20 -7.26 0.99
N THR A 66 -5.97 -6.76 1.03
CA THR A 66 -5.68 -5.36 0.67
C THR A 66 -5.71 -5.15 -0.84
N PHE A 67 -5.28 -6.14 -1.62
CA PHE A 67 -5.17 -6.04 -3.09
C PHE A 67 -6.25 -6.82 -3.82
N PHE A 68 -6.77 -7.89 -3.24
CA PHE A 68 -7.70 -8.81 -3.88
C PHE A 68 -9.04 -8.84 -3.14
N VAL A 69 -10.13 -8.82 -3.89
CA VAL A 69 -11.46 -9.10 -3.35
C VAL A 69 -11.67 -10.60 -3.32
N SER A 70 -11.84 -11.20 -2.13
CA SER A 70 -11.98 -12.64 -1.89
C SER A 70 -10.69 -13.46 -2.12
N GLU A 71 -10.81 -14.65 -2.71
CA GLU A 71 -9.67 -15.55 -2.99
C GLU A 71 -8.80 -15.03 -4.14
N LEU A 72 -7.58 -15.54 -4.24
CA LEU A 72 -6.66 -15.16 -5.32
C LEU A 72 -7.24 -15.61 -6.66
N PRO A 73 -7.35 -14.70 -7.64
CA PRO A 73 -7.86 -15.05 -8.95
C PRO A 73 -6.88 -15.99 -9.67
N THR A 74 -7.42 -16.99 -10.37
CA THR A 74 -6.66 -18.04 -11.07
C THR A 74 -6.96 -18.12 -12.56
N ASN A 75 -7.93 -17.35 -13.05
CA ASN A 75 -8.34 -17.35 -14.45
C ASN A 75 -8.61 -15.92 -14.95
N ARG A 76 -8.64 -15.74 -16.27
CA ARG A 76 -8.77 -14.42 -16.93
C ARG A 76 -10.02 -13.65 -16.53
N GLU A 77 -11.15 -14.34 -16.39
CA GLU A 77 -12.40 -13.72 -15.97
C GLU A 77 -12.37 -13.30 -14.48
N ALA A 78 -11.71 -14.09 -13.64
CA ALA A 78 -11.49 -13.78 -12.23
C ALA A 78 -10.53 -12.60 -12.06
N TYR A 79 -9.47 -12.48 -12.88
CA TYR A 79 -8.59 -11.30 -12.86
C TYR A 79 -9.38 -10.03 -13.15
N PHE A 80 -10.17 -10.04 -14.23
CA PHE A 80 -10.98 -8.89 -14.62
C PHE A 80 -12.02 -8.53 -13.55
N LYS A 81 -12.77 -9.52 -13.05
CA LYS A 81 -13.78 -9.31 -12.01
C LYS A 81 -13.17 -8.79 -10.71
N ASN A 82 -12.07 -9.36 -10.26
CA ASN A 82 -11.38 -8.94 -9.04
C ASN A 82 -10.88 -7.50 -9.17
N TYR A 83 -10.23 -7.17 -10.29
CA TYR A 83 -9.76 -5.82 -10.58
C TYR A 83 -10.89 -4.79 -10.53
N CYS A 84 -11.98 -5.05 -11.25
CA CYS A 84 -13.14 -4.18 -11.28
C CYS A 84 -13.73 -3.95 -9.89
N LEU A 85 -13.84 -4.99 -9.07
CA LEU A 85 -14.32 -4.86 -7.69
C LEU A 85 -13.35 -4.04 -6.83
N SER A 86 -12.03 -4.24 -6.96
CA SER A 86 -11.01 -3.51 -6.19
C SER A 86 -10.94 -2.02 -6.52
N ILE A 87 -11.22 -1.62 -7.77
CA ILE A 87 -11.29 -0.20 -8.17
C ILE A 87 -12.64 0.47 -7.86
N GLY A 88 -13.57 -0.27 -7.24
CA GLY A 88 -14.86 0.23 -6.77
C GLY A 88 -16.00 0.10 -7.78
N ALA A 89 -15.86 -0.65 -8.87
CA ALA A 89 -17.00 -1.01 -9.71
C ALA A 89 -17.92 -1.94 -8.91
N SER A 90 -19.21 -1.58 -8.80
CA SER A 90 -20.17 -2.39 -8.04
C SER A 90 -20.24 -3.83 -8.54
N ALA A 91 -20.30 -4.81 -7.63
CA ALA A 91 -20.55 -6.22 -7.95
C ALA A 91 -21.86 -6.42 -8.75
N THR A 92 -22.83 -5.52 -8.57
CA THR A 92 -24.08 -5.51 -9.33
C THR A 92 -23.89 -5.20 -10.81
N ASN A 93 -22.75 -4.64 -11.22
CA ASN A 93 -22.38 -4.41 -12.63
C ASN A 93 -22.08 -5.72 -13.38
N PHE A 94 -21.89 -6.83 -12.67
CA PHE A 94 -21.57 -8.13 -13.24
C PHE A 94 -22.72 -9.17 -13.08
N ALA A 95 -23.91 -8.74 -12.63
CA ALA A 95 -25.07 -9.61 -12.47
C ALA A 95 -25.82 -9.83 -13.79
N ALA A 96 -26.31 -11.05 -14.04
CA ALA A 96 -26.89 -11.48 -15.31
C ALA A 96 -28.16 -10.71 -15.79
N HIS A 97 -28.76 -9.88 -14.93
CA HIS A 97 -30.01 -9.16 -15.23
C HIS A 97 -29.92 -7.67 -14.86
N GLN A 98 -29.14 -6.89 -15.61
CA GLN A 98 -29.09 -5.43 -15.43
C GLN A 98 -30.10 -4.68 -16.31
N ARG A 99 -30.64 -3.58 -15.75
CA ARG A 99 -31.55 -2.62 -16.40
C ARG A 99 -30.92 -1.26 -16.73
N THR A 100 -29.68 -0.99 -16.34
CA THR A 100 -29.03 0.33 -16.53
C THR A 100 -27.61 0.20 -17.05
N ARG A 101 -27.30 0.98 -18.10
CA ARG A 101 -26.06 0.94 -18.90
C ARG A 101 -24.86 1.67 -18.28
N ASN A 102 -25.05 2.39 -17.16
CA ASN A 102 -23.99 3.15 -16.51
C ASN A 102 -23.50 2.45 -15.24
N PRO A 103 -22.23 2.03 -15.17
CA PRO A 103 -21.69 1.39 -13.97
C PRO A 103 -21.58 2.41 -12.84
N LYS A 104 -22.15 2.08 -11.68
CA LYS A 104 -21.90 2.84 -10.44
C LYS A 104 -20.52 2.45 -9.92
N ILE A 105 -19.57 3.36 -10.02
CA ILE A 105 -18.26 3.28 -9.35
C ILE A 105 -18.40 4.03 -8.04
N ASN A 106 -18.24 3.35 -6.92
CA ASN A 106 -18.19 4.01 -5.61
C ASN A 106 -16.73 4.21 -5.22
N SER A 107 -16.28 5.47 -5.10
CA SER A 107 -14.93 5.82 -4.66
C SER A 107 -14.59 5.25 -3.28
N ASP A 108 -15.59 5.13 -2.41
CA ASP A 108 -15.43 4.68 -1.02
C ASP A 108 -15.20 3.16 -0.95
N ASN A 109 -15.51 2.43 -2.03
CA ASN A 109 -15.27 1.00 -2.13
C ASN A 109 -13.86 0.67 -2.64
N ARG A 110 -13.05 1.67 -3.04
CA ARG A 110 -11.67 1.42 -3.48
C ARG A 110 -10.82 0.90 -2.34
N GLY A 111 -10.02 -0.12 -2.62
CA GLY A 111 -9.06 -0.65 -1.64
C GLY A 111 -8.07 0.43 -1.22
N ASN A 112 -7.94 0.65 0.09
CA ASN A 112 -6.88 1.49 0.67
C ASN A 112 -5.77 0.60 1.24
N LEU A 113 -4.58 1.16 1.46
CA LEU A 113 -3.55 0.46 2.21
C LEU A 113 -3.84 0.55 3.71
N LYS A 114 -3.55 -0.55 4.40
CA LYS A 114 -3.62 -0.60 5.85
C LYS A 114 -2.42 0.13 6.45
N PHE A 115 -2.67 0.92 7.50
CA PHE A 115 -1.62 1.46 8.33
C PHE A 115 -1.03 0.35 9.21
N MET A 116 0.30 0.21 9.27
CA MET A 116 0.95 -1.00 9.82
C MET A 116 1.62 -0.78 11.19
N GLY A 117 1.55 0.43 11.75
CA GLY A 117 2.21 0.79 13.01
C GLY A 117 1.27 1.38 14.05
N TYR A 118 0.13 0.73 14.33
CA TYR A 118 -0.94 1.32 15.14
C TYR A 118 -0.47 1.71 16.55
N VAL A 119 0.37 0.88 17.17
CA VAL A 119 0.92 1.19 18.50
C VAL A 119 1.83 2.41 18.41
N SER A 120 2.69 2.45 17.39
CA SER A 120 3.56 3.58 17.07
C SER A 120 2.76 4.88 16.89
N LEU A 121 1.66 4.84 16.12
CA LEU A 121 0.76 5.98 15.93
C LEU A 121 0.11 6.46 17.23
N GLN A 122 -0.40 5.54 18.04
CA GLN A 122 -0.95 5.86 19.35
C GLN A 122 0.10 6.38 20.32
N THR A 123 1.40 6.12 20.12
CA THR A 123 2.44 6.80 20.90
C THR A 123 2.85 8.15 20.29
N ASN A 124 2.68 8.33 18.98
CA ASN A 124 3.14 9.50 18.24
C ASN A 124 2.36 10.78 18.52
N HIS A 125 1.04 10.69 18.81
CA HIS A 125 0.20 11.87 19.13
C HIS A 125 0.73 12.71 20.31
N ARG A 126 1.61 12.13 21.13
CA ARG A 126 2.23 12.80 22.28
C ARG A 126 3.40 13.71 21.89
N LEU A 127 3.90 13.57 20.66
CA LEU A 127 4.92 14.44 20.06
C LEU A 127 4.30 15.60 19.28
N GLU A 128 3.01 15.50 18.94
CA GLU A 128 2.26 16.56 18.27
C GLU A 128 1.87 17.66 19.27
N TYR A 129 1.97 18.93 18.86
CA TYR A 129 1.52 20.07 19.66
C TYR A 129 0.36 20.79 18.96
N PRO A 130 -0.75 21.11 19.66
CA PRO A 130 -1.08 20.83 21.05
C PRO A 130 -1.78 19.46 21.18
N GLY A 131 -1.02 18.37 21.24
CA GLY A 131 -1.56 17.04 21.52
C GLY A 131 -2.04 16.93 22.97
N ALA A 132 -3.18 16.27 23.17
CA ALA A 132 -3.67 15.98 24.51
C ALA A 132 -2.66 15.10 25.26
N THR A 133 -2.06 15.63 26.32
CA THR A 133 -1.08 14.93 27.15
C THR A 133 -1.78 14.04 28.18
N TYR A 134 -2.40 12.96 27.71
CA TYR A 134 -2.97 11.97 28.63
C TYR A 134 -1.84 11.26 29.40
N PRO A 135 -1.97 11.03 30.72
CA PRO A 135 -0.99 10.26 31.49
C PRO A 135 -0.94 8.81 30.99
N LEU A 136 0.26 8.27 30.78
CA LEU A 136 0.47 6.84 30.49
C LEU A 136 0.27 6.03 31.77
N SER A 137 -1.00 5.80 32.13
CA SER A 137 -1.34 4.83 33.16
C SER A 137 -1.11 3.40 32.65
N PRO A 138 -0.89 2.41 33.54
CA PRO A 138 -0.82 1.01 33.13
C PRO A 138 -2.02 0.57 32.28
N ALA A 139 -3.23 1.00 32.67
CA ALA A 139 -4.47 0.72 31.92
C ALA A 139 -4.49 1.34 30.52
N ALA A 140 -3.93 2.55 30.35
CA ALA A 140 -3.80 3.18 29.04
C ALA A 140 -2.85 2.40 28.13
N VAL A 141 -1.70 1.96 28.66
CA VAL A 141 -0.72 1.15 27.91
C VAL A 141 -1.31 -0.21 27.51
N GLU A 142 -2.02 -0.86 28.43
CA GLU A 142 -2.71 -2.12 28.16
C GLU A 142 -3.77 -1.94 27.04
N THR A 143 -4.55 -0.86 27.09
CA THR A 143 -5.52 -0.53 26.04
C THR A 143 -4.84 -0.32 24.69
N MET A 144 -3.73 0.42 24.64
CA MET A 144 -2.98 0.63 23.40
C MET A 144 -2.46 -0.68 22.80
N LEU A 145 -1.92 -1.56 23.63
CA LEU A 145 -1.44 -2.88 23.21
C LEU A 145 -2.58 -3.76 22.67
N ASN A 146 -3.73 -3.76 23.34
CA ASN A 146 -4.91 -4.51 22.92
C ASN A 146 -5.50 -3.99 21.60
N ASP A 147 -5.60 -2.67 21.46
CA ASP A 147 -6.06 -2.02 20.22
C ASP A 147 -5.10 -2.31 19.07
N GLY A 148 -3.79 -2.22 19.32
CA GLY A 148 -2.75 -2.52 18.34
C GLY A 148 -2.88 -3.94 17.78
N ILE A 149 -3.01 -4.94 18.65
CA ILE A 149 -3.19 -6.34 18.24
C ILE A 149 -4.49 -6.55 17.48
N ARG A 150 -5.61 -5.97 17.96
CA ARG A 150 -6.89 -6.06 17.25
C ARG A 150 -6.78 -5.49 15.83
N LYS A 151 -6.16 -4.31 15.70
CA LYS A 151 -5.96 -3.62 14.43
C LYS A 151 -4.97 -4.35 13.51
N GLN A 152 -4.04 -5.17 14.01
CA GLN A 152 -3.21 -6.05 13.17
C GLN A 152 -4.03 -7.08 12.38
N TYR A 153 -5.21 -7.45 12.85
CA TYR A 153 -6.09 -8.42 12.18
C TYR A 153 -7.32 -7.80 11.48
N THR A 154 -7.35 -6.48 11.33
CA THR A 154 -8.35 -5.82 10.48
C THR A 154 -7.93 -5.82 9.02
N ASP A 155 -8.92 -5.81 8.12
CA ASP A 155 -8.70 -5.54 6.69
C ASP A 155 -8.41 -4.04 6.43
N SER A 156 -8.22 -3.69 5.15
CA SER A 156 -8.01 -2.32 4.68
C SER A 156 -9.19 -1.38 4.92
N ARG A 157 -10.35 -1.93 5.25
CA ARG A 157 -11.60 -1.22 5.60
C ARG A 157 -11.89 -1.27 7.10
N GLU A 158 -10.89 -1.64 7.90
CA GLU A 158 -10.97 -1.78 9.35
C GLU A 158 -11.95 -2.85 9.89
N HIS A 159 -12.42 -3.77 9.04
CA HIS A 159 -13.24 -4.89 9.49
C HIS A 159 -12.36 -5.95 10.16
N PHE A 160 -12.74 -6.32 11.38
CA PHE A 160 -12.07 -7.37 12.13
C PHE A 160 -12.35 -8.74 11.53
N ARG A 161 -11.29 -9.54 11.36
CA ARG A 161 -11.43 -10.91 10.88
C ARG A 161 -11.68 -11.88 12.04
N PRO A 162 -12.86 -12.52 12.10
CA PRO A 162 -13.26 -13.35 13.24
C PRO A 162 -12.36 -14.57 13.45
N GLU A 163 -11.70 -15.06 12.39
CA GLU A 163 -10.72 -16.16 12.42
C GLU A 163 -9.54 -15.92 13.39
N PHE A 164 -9.24 -14.66 13.70
CA PHE A 164 -8.17 -14.30 14.65
C PHE A 164 -8.69 -13.94 16.04
N GLY A 165 -9.99 -14.13 16.32
CA GLY A 165 -10.61 -13.82 17.61
C GLY A 165 -9.88 -14.46 18.79
N GLU A 166 -9.58 -15.75 18.71
CA GLU A 166 -8.87 -16.48 19.77
C GLU A 166 -7.47 -15.92 20.02
N LYS A 167 -6.72 -15.54 18.97
CA LYS A 167 -5.39 -14.97 19.11
C LYS A 167 -5.42 -13.60 19.78
N VAL A 168 -6.40 -12.77 19.42
CA VAL A 168 -6.58 -11.45 20.04
C VAL A 168 -6.94 -11.60 21.52
N GLU A 169 -7.84 -12.52 21.85
CA GLU A 169 -8.22 -12.77 23.25
C GLU A 169 -7.07 -13.36 24.07
N GLN A 170 -6.29 -14.28 23.50
CA GLN A 170 -5.10 -14.83 24.16
C GLN A 170 -4.08 -13.73 24.49
N ALA A 171 -3.81 -12.83 23.53
CA ALA A 171 -2.89 -11.72 23.77
C ALA A 171 -3.44 -10.71 24.79
N ARG A 172 -4.77 -10.47 24.77
CA ARG A 172 -5.43 -9.61 25.78
C ARG A 172 -5.27 -10.18 27.20
N LEU A 173 -5.43 -11.49 27.35
CA LEU A 173 -5.22 -12.18 28.63
C LEU A 173 -3.75 -12.12 29.07
N GLU A 174 -2.81 -12.26 28.13
CA GLU A 174 -1.38 -12.08 28.41
C GLU A 174 -1.11 -10.66 28.95
N HIS A 175 -1.63 -9.63 28.28
CA HIS A 175 -1.43 -8.24 28.68
C HIS A 175 -2.03 -7.92 30.05
N ALA A 176 -3.24 -8.40 30.33
CA ALA A 176 -3.90 -8.20 31.63
C ALA A 176 -3.12 -8.84 32.80
N GLY A 177 -2.32 -9.88 32.51
CA GLY A 177 -1.47 -10.54 33.50
C GLY A 177 -0.13 -9.84 33.75
N LEU A 178 0.24 -8.80 32.97
CA LEU A 178 1.53 -8.13 33.08
C LEU A 178 1.54 -7.04 34.16
N LEU A 179 2.62 -7.01 34.93
CA LEU A 179 2.93 -5.86 35.80
C LEU A 179 3.31 -4.62 34.96
N PRO A 180 3.23 -3.39 35.50
CA PRO A 180 3.55 -2.17 34.76
C PRO A 180 4.92 -2.18 34.03
N PRO A 181 6.02 -2.69 34.62
CA PRO A 181 7.29 -2.81 33.88
C PRO A 181 7.21 -3.79 32.68
N GLY A 182 6.40 -4.85 32.81
CA GLY A 182 6.13 -5.80 31.75
C GLY A 182 5.36 -5.16 30.60
N LEU A 183 4.34 -4.36 30.90
CA LEU A 183 3.57 -3.59 29.90
C LEU A 183 4.46 -2.62 29.13
N ILE A 184 5.34 -1.87 29.80
CA ILE A 184 6.28 -0.95 29.15
C ILE A 184 7.25 -1.71 28.24
N ARG A 185 7.78 -2.85 28.72
CA ARG A 185 8.67 -3.68 27.90
C ARG A 185 7.95 -4.22 26.65
N LYS A 186 6.71 -4.71 26.81
CA LYS A 186 5.89 -5.19 25.70
C LYS A 186 5.60 -4.08 24.70
N LEU A 187 5.26 -2.88 25.17
CA LEU A 187 5.07 -1.69 24.35
C LEU A 187 6.33 -1.36 23.53
N ALA A 188 7.50 -1.33 24.17
CA ALA A 188 8.75 -1.05 23.47
C ALA A 188 9.07 -2.10 22.40
N LEU A 189 8.82 -3.39 22.68
CA LEU A 189 9.01 -4.46 21.70
C LEU A 189 8.04 -4.32 20.52
N HIS A 190 6.76 -4.05 20.77
CA HIS A 190 5.79 -3.83 19.70
C HIS A 190 6.17 -2.64 18.80
N ILE A 191 6.60 -1.52 19.38
CA ILE A 191 7.09 -0.37 18.61
C ILE A 191 8.30 -0.77 17.77
N GLN A 192 9.25 -1.51 18.34
CA GLN A 192 10.43 -1.98 17.63
C GLN A 192 10.06 -2.89 16.46
N ASP A 193 9.10 -3.79 16.65
CA ASP A 193 8.60 -4.71 15.62
C ASP A 193 7.84 -3.98 14.51
N GLU A 194 7.21 -2.84 14.81
CA GLU A 194 6.51 -2.01 13.82
C GLU A 194 7.45 -1.19 12.92
N ILE A 195 8.69 -0.92 13.36
CA ILE A 195 9.65 -0.05 12.64
C ILE A 195 9.84 -0.44 11.17
N PRO A 196 10.10 -1.71 10.80
CA PRO A 196 10.29 -2.09 9.40
C PRO A 196 9.07 -1.79 8.53
N TYR A 197 7.86 -1.86 9.09
CA TYR A 197 6.62 -1.61 8.36
C TYR A 197 6.37 -0.12 8.15
N ILE A 198 6.56 0.71 9.19
CA ILE A 198 6.34 2.16 9.08
C ILE A 198 7.49 2.89 8.37
N SER A 199 8.64 2.25 8.22
CA SER A 199 9.78 2.81 7.49
C SER A 199 9.78 2.42 6.00
N PHE A 200 8.88 1.55 5.57
CA PHE A 200 8.80 1.11 4.19
C PHE A 200 8.37 2.28 3.29
N ASN A 201 9.15 2.57 2.23
CA ASN A 201 8.96 3.77 1.42
C ASN A 201 7.83 3.58 0.39
N LEU A 202 6.61 3.88 0.82
CA LEU A 202 5.40 3.81 -0.02
C LEU A 202 5.39 4.85 -1.16
N PHE A 203 6.12 5.96 -1.04
CA PHE A 203 6.24 6.95 -2.11
C PHE A 203 7.06 6.43 -3.28
N THR A 204 8.21 5.80 -2.98
CA THR A 204 9.02 5.12 -4.00
C THR A 204 8.21 4.01 -4.65
N MET A 205 7.50 3.16 -3.89
CA MET A 205 6.64 2.13 -4.49
C MET A 205 5.56 2.69 -5.42
N HIS A 206 4.94 3.81 -5.05
CA HIS A 206 3.99 4.48 -5.92
C HIS A 206 4.66 4.97 -7.21
N GLY A 207 5.84 5.59 -7.11
CA GLY A 207 6.62 6.05 -8.25
C GLY A 207 6.99 4.91 -9.20
N GLU A 208 7.47 3.78 -8.68
CA GLU A 208 7.82 2.60 -9.47
C GLU A 208 6.60 2.00 -10.18
N ALA A 209 5.46 1.90 -9.49
CA ALA A 209 4.21 1.49 -10.12
C ALA A 209 3.77 2.46 -11.22
N TRP A 210 4.01 3.77 -11.05
CA TRP A 210 3.67 4.79 -12.03
C TRP A 210 4.52 4.69 -13.29
N ILE A 211 5.84 4.52 -13.13
CA ILE A 211 6.78 4.28 -14.24
C ILE A 211 6.33 3.07 -15.06
N LEU A 212 5.97 1.98 -14.39
CA LEU A 212 5.44 0.80 -15.07
C LEU A 212 4.18 1.14 -15.90
N PHE A 213 3.22 1.87 -15.34
CA PHE A 213 1.99 2.20 -16.08
C PHE A 213 2.22 3.16 -17.24
N GLU A 214 3.18 4.07 -17.14
CA GLU A 214 3.57 4.93 -18.26
C GLU A 214 4.11 4.09 -19.42
N ARG A 215 4.99 3.12 -19.13
CA ARG A 215 5.49 2.17 -20.14
C ARG A 215 4.36 1.31 -20.72
N LEU A 216 3.44 0.82 -19.89
CA LEU A 216 2.28 0.05 -20.35
C LEU A 216 1.40 0.87 -21.30
N LYS A 217 1.15 2.15 -20.98
CA LYS A 217 0.38 3.04 -21.85
C LYS A 217 1.06 3.21 -23.21
N GLU A 218 2.37 3.41 -23.23
CA GLU A 218 3.14 3.51 -24.48
C GLU A 218 3.09 2.21 -25.29
N GLY A 219 3.29 1.06 -24.64
CA GLY A 219 3.22 -0.26 -25.27
C GLY A 219 1.84 -0.55 -25.84
N PHE A 220 0.77 -0.27 -25.10
CA PHE A 220 -0.61 -0.53 -25.54
C PHE A 220 -1.04 0.40 -26.67
N THR A 221 -0.54 1.65 -26.69
CA THR A 221 -0.81 2.59 -27.79
C THR A 221 -0.18 2.14 -29.11
N ARG A 222 0.95 1.40 -29.04
CA ARG A 222 1.60 0.80 -30.22
C ARG A 222 0.98 -0.54 -30.63
N ALA A 223 0.07 -1.09 -29.83
CA ALA A 223 -0.55 -2.38 -30.11
C ALA A 223 -1.49 -2.30 -31.34
N PRO A 224 -1.45 -3.29 -32.25
CA PRO A 224 -2.33 -3.33 -33.41
C PRO A 224 -3.81 -3.25 -33.01
N GLY A 225 -4.55 -2.32 -33.61
CA GLY A 225 -6.02 -2.22 -33.46
C GLY A 225 -6.53 -1.42 -32.25
N LEU A 226 -5.67 -0.97 -31.32
CA LEU A 226 -6.10 -0.13 -30.18
C LEU A 226 -6.01 1.38 -30.45
N GLY A 227 -5.08 1.82 -31.31
CA GLY A 227 -4.88 3.25 -31.61
C GLY A 227 -4.52 4.10 -30.37
N PRO A 228 -4.65 5.44 -30.45
CA PRO A 228 -4.39 6.32 -29.32
C PRO A 228 -5.38 6.09 -28.18
N LEU A 229 -4.84 5.73 -27.02
CA LEU A 229 -5.65 5.48 -25.84
C LEU A 229 -6.10 6.80 -25.16
N PRO A 230 -7.40 6.97 -24.82
CA PRO A 230 -7.94 8.22 -24.29
C PRO A 230 -7.65 8.44 -22.79
N PHE A 231 -6.81 7.61 -22.15
CA PHE A 231 -6.54 7.69 -20.72
C PHE A 231 -5.67 8.90 -20.36
N LYS A 232 -6.17 9.68 -19.40
CA LYS A 232 -5.43 10.80 -18.78
C LYS A 232 -4.35 10.27 -17.84
N SER A 233 -3.40 11.13 -17.45
CA SER A 233 -2.29 10.73 -16.58
C SER A 233 -2.75 10.13 -15.24
N HIS A 234 -3.87 10.59 -14.67
CA HIS A 234 -4.40 10.03 -13.42
C HIS A 234 -5.18 8.71 -13.59
N GLU A 235 -5.38 8.24 -14.82
CA GLU A 235 -6.13 7.02 -15.15
C GLU A 235 -5.21 5.86 -15.54
N LEU A 236 -3.90 6.05 -15.44
CA LEU A 236 -2.88 5.05 -15.75
C LEU A 236 -3.09 3.68 -15.09
N PRO A 237 -3.55 3.58 -13.83
CA PRO A 237 -3.81 2.27 -13.22
C PRO A 237 -4.86 1.44 -13.97
N LEU A 238 -5.77 2.08 -14.74
CA LEU A 238 -6.81 1.43 -15.53
C LEU A 238 -6.26 0.60 -16.71
N MET A 239 -4.99 0.77 -17.08
CA MET A 239 -4.33 -0.06 -18.08
C MET A 239 -4.35 -1.54 -17.70
N THR A 240 -4.19 -1.85 -16.41
CA THR A 240 -4.31 -3.23 -15.91
C THR A 240 -5.67 -3.82 -16.24
N GLY A 241 -6.74 -3.06 -15.98
CA GLY A 241 -8.09 -3.51 -16.25
C GLY A 241 -8.41 -3.61 -17.73
N LEU A 242 -7.79 -2.79 -18.59
CA LEU A 242 -7.89 -2.94 -20.05
C LEU A 242 -7.27 -4.27 -20.52
N ALA A 243 -6.08 -4.60 -20.02
CA ALA A 243 -5.42 -5.86 -20.33
C ALA A 243 -6.27 -7.07 -19.89
N PHE A 244 -6.86 -7.01 -18.68
CA PHE A 244 -7.77 -8.05 -18.20
C PHE A 244 -9.10 -8.09 -18.94
N ALA A 245 -9.64 -6.95 -19.37
CA ALA A 245 -10.87 -6.89 -20.16
C ALA A 245 -10.68 -7.64 -21.48
N LEU A 246 -9.62 -7.34 -22.24
CA LEU A 246 -9.38 -8.01 -23.52
C LEU A 246 -9.08 -9.52 -23.36
N ALA A 247 -8.33 -9.89 -22.33
CA ALA A 247 -8.03 -11.31 -22.04
C ALA A 247 -9.27 -12.11 -21.65
N SER A 248 -10.24 -11.47 -20.99
CA SER A 248 -11.52 -12.10 -20.63
C SER A 248 -12.56 -12.05 -21.75
N GLY A 249 -12.32 -11.27 -22.80
CA GLY A 249 -13.20 -11.09 -23.96
C GLY A 249 -14.19 -9.95 -23.80
N HIS A 250 -13.90 -8.95 -22.97
CA HIS A 250 -14.69 -7.74 -22.79
C HIS A 250 -14.07 -6.54 -23.54
N MET A 251 -14.91 -5.74 -24.21
CA MET A 251 -14.52 -4.51 -24.92
C MET A 251 -14.00 -3.38 -24.02
N SER A 252 -14.46 -3.35 -22.78
CA SER A 252 -14.17 -2.27 -21.85
C SER A 252 -14.30 -2.77 -20.42
N LEU A 253 -13.83 -1.95 -19.48
CA LEU A 253 -14.09 -2.11 -18.05
C LEU A 253 -15.60 -2.21 -17.71
N GLN A 254 -16.48 -1.84 -18.64
CA GLN A 254 -17.94 -1.79 -18.48
C GLN A 254 -18.63 -3.06 -19.01
N GLY A 255 -17.91 -3.94 -19.72
CA GLY A 255 -18.43 -5.25 -20.16
C GLY A 255 -19.40 -5.20 -21.35
N ASP A 256 -19.51 -4.07 -22.05
CA ASP A 256 -20.60 -3.77 -23.00
C ASP A 256 -20.61 -4.56 -24.33
N ALA A 257 -19.58 -5.37 -24.60
CA ALA A 257 -19.60 -6.34 -25.71
C ALA A 257 -18.61 -7.48 -25.47
N ARG A 258 -19.01 -8.71 -25.84
CA ARG A 258 -18.12 -9.88 -25.89
C ARG A 258 -17.35 -9.86 -27.21
N ILE A 259 -16.02 -9.78 -27.14
CA ILE A 259 -15.12 -9.99 -28.27
C ILE A 259 -14.48 -11.36 -28.14
N GLU A 260 -13.88 -11.82 -29.23
CA GLU A 260 -12.82 -12.81 -29.18
C GLU A 260 -11.76 -12.44 -28.13
N ARG A 261 -11.43 -13.39 -27.27
CA ARG A 261 -10.44 -13.22 -26.20
C ARG A 261 -9.07 -12.99 -26.83
N SER A 262 -8.36 -11.97 -26.36
CA SER A 262 -7.02 -11.67 -26.83
C SER A 262 -6.07 -11.45 -25.68
N ASP A 263 -5.01 -12.25 -25.67
CA ASP A 263 -3.92 -12.19 -24.70
C ASP A 263 -2.84 -11.19 -25.10
N MET A 264 -3.02 -10.48 -26.23
CA MET A 264 -2.03 -9.56 -26.80
C MET A 264 -1.52 -8.54 -25.77
N LEU A 265 -2.42 -7.88 -25.03
CA LEU A 265 -2.00 -6.89 -24.04
C LEU A 265 -1.32 -7.50 -22.82
N LEU A 266 -1.64 -8.76 -22.47
CA LEU A 266 -0.95 -9.45 -21.38
C LEU A 266 0.46 -9.87 -21.79
N HIS A 267 0.67 -10.28 -23.05
CA HIS A 267 2.02 -10.51 -23.57
C HIS A 267 2.84 -9.22 -23.62
N ILE A 268 2.29 -8.12 -24.13
CA ILE A 268 2.97 -6.81 -24.10
C ILE A 268 3.28 -6.38 -22.65
N ALA A 269 2.34 -6.59 -21.73
CA ALA A 269 2.57 -6.29 -20.32
C ALA A 269 3.65 -7.18 -19.68
N ALA A 270 3.74 -8.45 -20.09
CA ALA A 270 4.78 -9.36 -19.63
C ALA A 270 6.17 -8.89 -20.08
N ASP A 271 6.32 -8.51 -21.36
CA ASP A 271 7.58 -8.02 -21.92
C ASP A 271 8.03 -6.73 -21.21
N ILE A 272 7.11 -5.78 -21.00
CA ILE A 272 7.38 -4.52 -20.31
C ILE A 272 7.75 -4.76 -18.84
N MET A 273 7.00 -5.62 -18.15
CA MET A 273 7.29 -5.96 -16.75
C MET A 273 8.65 -6.66 -16.63
N GLN A 274 9.00 -7.53 -17.59
CA GLN A 274 10.30 -8.18 -17.61
C GLN A 274 11.44 -7.18 -17.78
N GLU A 275 11.35 -6.28 -18.76
CA GLU A 275 12.34 -5.22 -18.99
C GLU A 275 12.48 -4.32 -17.73
N PHE A 276 11.34 -3.88 -17.19
CA PHE A 276 11.27 -3.08 -15.96
C PHE A 276 11.99 -3.75 -14.78
N LEU A 277 11.77 -5.05 -14.56
CA LEU A 277 12.42 -5.79 -13.48
C LEU A 277 13.91 -6.06 -13.76
N GLN A 278 14.31 -6.23 -15.02
CA GLN A 278 15.72 -6.40 -15.41
C GLN A 278 16.54 -5.11 -15.19
N GLU A 279 15.91 -3.94 -15.35
CA GLU A 279 16.53 -2.65 -15.10
C GLU A 279 16.71 -2.32 -13.60
N GLY A 280 16.18 -3.15 -12.70
CA GLY A 280 16.38 -3.01 -11.24
C GLY A 280 15.22 -2.34 -10.50
N HIS A 281 14.17 -1.91 -11.18
CA HIS A 281 13.00 -1.27 -10.56
C HIS A 281 12.24 -2.15 -9.54
N GLY A 282 12.55 -3.45 -9.49
CA GLY A 282 11.98 -4.40 -8.53
C GLY A 282 12.54 -4.32 -7.11
N ARG A 283 13.64 -3.59 -6.88
CA ARG A 283 14.40 -3.57 -5.61
C ARG A 283 14.76 -2.16 -5.12
N THR A 284 14.24 -1.12 -5.75
CA THR A 284 14.58 0.28 -5.46
C THR A 284 14.40 0.64 -3.98
N VAL A 285 13.34 0.16 -3.32
CA VAL A 285 13.06 0.46 -1.91
C VAL A 285 14.11 -0.18 -1.01
N GLN A 286 14.43 -1.46 -1.23
CA GLN A 286 15.45 -2.16 -0.47
C GLN A 286 16.84 -1.56 -0.67
N GLU A 287 17.20 -1.26 -1.91
CA GLU A 287 18.50 -0.65 -2.24
C GLU A 287 18.64 0.75 -1.64
N THR A 288 17.58 1.56 -1.71
CA THR A 288 17.55 2.90 -1.09
C THR A 288 17.63 2.80 0.43
N ALA A 289 16.96 1.83 1.04
CA ALA A 289 17.01 1.61 2.48
C ALA A 289 18.40 1.13 2.97
N ALA A 290 19.16 0.43 2.12
CA ALA A 290 20.52 -0.01 2.40
C ALA A 290 21.59 1.05 2.12
N LYS A 291 21.25 2.12 1.39
CA LYS A 291 22.19 3.20 1.06
C LYS A 291 22.52 4.03 2.31
N GLU A 292 23.79 4.11 2.65
CA GLU A 292 24.27 5.08 3.64
C GLU A 292 24.18 6.50 3.05
N VAL A 293 23.35 7.34 3.65
CA VAL A 293 23.26 8.76 3.31
C VAL A 293 24.45 9.48 3.94
N ARG A 294 25.27 10.10 3.09
CA ARG A 294 26.41 10.88 3.56
C ARG A 294 25.96 12.30 3.93
N PRO A 295 26.60 12.95 4.92
CA PRO A 295 26.23 14.30 5.33
C PRO A 295 26.22 15.32 4.17
N GLU A 296 27.13 15.16 3.20
CA GLU A 296 27.24 16.07 2.05
C GLU A 296 26.04 15.98 1.10
N GLU A 297 25.30 14.86 1.11
CA GLU A 297 24.06 14.70 0.34
C GLU A 297 22.89 15.50 0.97
N MET A 298 23.05 15.98 2.22
CA MET A 298 22.03 16.73 2.96
C MET A 298 22.24 18.26 2.91
N ASP A 299 23.40 18.72 2.45
CA ASP A 299 23.80 20.15 2.47
C ASP A 299 22.96 21.02 1.51
N GLY A 300 22.28 20.41 0.53
CA GLY A 300 21.44 21.11 -0.47
C GLY A 300 19.94 21.11 -0.18
N LEU A 301 19.48 20.52 0.94
CA LEU A 301 18.06 20.53 1.32
C LEU A 301 17.67 21.89 1.90
N GLU A 302 17.34 22.84 1.01
CA GLU A 302 16.69 24.09 1.43
C GLU A 302 15.26 23.78 1.89
N SER A 303 15.01 23.98 3.19
CA SER A 303 13.65 23.96 3.76
C SER A 303 12.89 25.19 3.25
N ASP A 304 12.33 25.10 2.06
CA ASP A 304 11.42 26.11 1.55
C ASP A 304 10.20 26.30 2.46
N SER A 305 9.64 27.50 2.40
CA SER A 305 8.73 28.20 3.32
C SER A 305 7.64 27.45 4.11
N ILE A 306 7.30 26.21 3.76
CA ILE A 306 6.47 25.34 4.58
C ILE A 306 7.43 24.45 5.34
N ASP A 307 7.78 24.85 6.57
CA ASP A 307 8.50 24.02 7.54
C ASP A 307 7.53 22.90 7.98
N PRO A 308 7.50 21.73 7.31
CA PRO A 308 6.51 20.69 7.56
C PRO A 308 6.72 20.05 8.95
N TRP A 309 7.88 20.36 9.55
CA TRP A 309 8.46 19.72 10.71
C TRP A 309 8.63 20.71 11.88
N GLU A 310 8.20 21.96 11.70
CA GLU A 310 8.37 23.06 12.65
C GLU A 310 9.80 23.17 13.24
N LEU A 311 10.83 22.82 12.46
CA LEU A 311 12.24 22.89 12.85
C LEU A 311 12.64 24.30 13.31
N LYS A 312 12.00 25.34 12.78
CA LYS A 312 12.17 26.73 13.23
C LYS A 312 11.71 26.93 14.68
N LYS A 313 10.73 26.16 15.18
CA LYS A 313 10.26 26.18 16.58
C LYS A 313 11.13 25.36 17.52
N LEU A 314 11.94 24.44 17.01
CA LEU A 314 12.91 23.66 17.80
C LEU A 314 14.24 24.41 18.02
N LYS A 315 14.61 25.35 17.14
CA LYS A 315 15.83 26.16 17.25
C LYS A 315 15.99 26.94 18.59
N PRO A 316 14.94 27.56 19.17
CA PRO A 316 15.03 28.24 20.47
C PRO A 316 15.29 27.27 21.63
N LEU A 317 14.79 26.03 21.57
CA LEU A 317 14.97 25.01 22.61
C LEU A 317 16.38 24.42 22.62
N LEU A 318 17.07 24.46 21.47
CA LEU A 318 18.44 23.98 21.32
C LEU A 318 19.49 25.04 21.71
N ARG A 319 19.14 26.33 21.71
CA ARG A 319 20.03 27.43 22.16
C ARG A 319 19.98 27.69 23.66
N GLY A 320 19.11 27.00 24.40
CA GLY A 320 18.96 27.09 25.85
C GLY A 320 19.67 25.99 26.64
N ARG A 321 20.67 25.31 26.07
CA ARG A 321 21.57 24.39 26.78
C ARG A 321 23.02 24.70 26.46
#